data_AF-A0A2E8CZT3-F1
#
_entry.id   AF-A0A2E8CZT3-F1
#
_cell.length_a   1.000
_cell.length_b   1.000
_cell.length_c   1.000
_cell.angle_alpha   90.00
_cell.angle_beta   90.00
_cell.angle_gamma   90.00
#
_symmetry.space_group_name_H-M   'P 1'
#
loop_
_entity.id
_entity.type
_entity.pdbx_description
1 polymer ?
#
loop_
_entity_poly.entity_id
_entity_poly.type
_entity_poly.pdbx_seq_one_letter_code
_entity_poly.pdbx_strand_id
1 'polypeptide(L)'
;MIFSSDGGRTWGSEQTTAADVSESFILRRGDGEWLAVCRTSCRDRMDNALPHGSGETLIRSRDKGKTWSEPKLISPQGQENAHLLELADGRLLCSITSRIPGLFGVVLRMSNNGGDTWSLPVVLISCPARDWHKTDCGYPSSVQLDNGSIVTAYYFGPKHPKFAAHTFPWHQRYHMGVAKWDLSMWPKDE
;
A
#
# COMPACT_ATOMS: atom_id res chain seq x y z
N MET A 1 -8.76 -16.03 -0.81
CA MET A 1 -7.48 -16.75 -1.03
C MET A 1 -7.73 -17.96 -1.89
N ILE A 2 -6.83 -18.20 -2.84
CA ILE A 2 -6.78 -19.42 -3.65
C ILE A 2 -5.35 -19.93 -3.61
N PHE A 3 -5.19 -21.25 -3.62
CA PHE A 3 -3.88 -21.90 -3.54
C PHE A 3 -3.61 -22.71 -4.79
N SER A 4 -2.35 -22.72 -5.21
CA SER A 4 -1.84 -23.66 -6.20
C SER A 4 -0.78 -24.55 -5.57
N SER A 5 -0.81 -25.83 -5.90
CA SER A 5 0.20 -26.83 -5.52
C SER A 5 1.10 -27.24 -6.69
N ASP A 6 0.87 -26.68 -7.89
CA ASP A 6 1.52 -27.10 -9.14
C ASP A 6 2.24 -25.96 -9.87
N GLY A 7 2.62 -24.91 -9.12
CA GLY A 7 3.33 -23.75 -9.65
C GLY A 7 2.43 -22.76 -10.41
N GLY A 8 1.13 -22.71 -10.08
CA GLY A 8 0.17 -21.75 -10.64
C GLY A 8 -0.55 -22.24 -11.89
N ARG A 9 -0.44 -23.53 -12.26
CA ARG A 9 -1.15 -24.09 -13.43
C ARG A 9 -2.62 -24.33 -13.11
N THR A 10 -2.90 -24.84 -11.92
CA THR A 10 -4.26 -24.99 -11.39
C THR A 10 -4.39 -24.33 -10.03
N TRP A 11 -5.62 -23.96 -9.70
CA TRP A 11 -5.98 -23.27 -8.47
C TRP A 11 -7.13 -24.01 -7.79
N GLY A 12 -7.01 -24.17 -6.47
CA GLY A 12 -8.06 -24.74 -5.63
C GLY A 12 -9.21 -23.77 -5.38
N SER A 13 -10.14 -24.18 -4.52
CA SER A 13 -11.31 -23.39 -4.16
C SER A 13 -10.96 -22.08 -3.46
N GLU A 14 -11.83 -21.09 -3.65
CA GLU A 14 -11.77 -19.80 -2.98
C GLU A 14 -12.06 -19.93 -1.47
N GLN A 15 -11.28 -19.22 -0.66
CA GLN A 15 -11.47 -19.07 0.77
C GLN A 15 -11.60 -17.59 1.13
N THR A 16 -12.66 -17.21 1.82
CA THR A 16 -12.85 -15.83 2.31
C THR A 16 -11.84 -15.52 3.41
N THR A 17 -11.12 -14.40 3.28
CA THR A 17 -10.13 -13.94 4.27
C THR A 17 -10.72 -12.92 5.24
N ALA A 18 -11.54 -11.99 4.74
CA ALA A 18 -12.28 -11.00 5.52
C ALA A 18 -13.53 -10.58 4.76
N ALA A 19 -14.56 -10.12 5.48
CA ALA A 19 -15.75 -9.52 4.89
C ALA A 19 -15.51 -8.05 4.54
N ASP A 20 -16.26 -7.52 3.57
CA ASP A 20 -16.34 -6.08 3.26
C ASP A 20 -15.01 -5.40 2.90
N VAL A 21 -14.07 -6.19 2.40
CA VAL A 21 -12.78 -5.74 1.85
C VAL A 21 -12.69 -6.07 0.36
N SER A 22 -11.71 -5.47 -0.31
CA SER A 22 -11.47 -5.67 -1.75
C SER A 22 -10.00 -5.97 -2.03
N GLU A 23 -9.31 -5.07 -2.74
CA GLU A 23 -7.90 -5.17 -3.13
C GLU A 23 -7.04 -5.53 -1.91
N SER A 24 -6.24 -6.59 -2.05
CA SER A 24 -5.47 -7.14 -0.94
C SER A 24 -4.08 -7.58 -1.39
N PHE A 25 -3.11 -7.50 -0.48
CA PHE A 25 -1.76 -8.02 -0.66
C PHE A 25 -1.38 -8.93 0.50
N ILE A 26 -0.72 -10.05 0.21
CA ILE A 26 -0.36 -11.08 1.20
C ILE A 26 1.15 -11.20 1.30
N LEU A 27 1.66 -11.09 2.53
CA LEU A 27 3.05 -11.31 2.89
C LEU A 27 3.18 -12.57 3.76
N ARG A 28 4.03 -13.50 3.34
CA ARG A 28 4.46 -14.62 4.20
C ARG A 28 5.76 -14.21 4.88
N ARG A 29 5.76 -14.13 6.21
CA ARG A 29 6.92 -13.71 6.98
C ARG A 29 7.90 -14.84 7.23
N GLY A 30 9.15 -14.50 7.52
CA GLY A 30 10.20 -15.47 7.85
C GLY A 30 9.91 -16.30 9.10
N ASP A 31 9.10 -15.78 10.03
CA ASP A 31 8.64 -16.49 11.23
C ASP A 31 7.47 -17.46 11.00
N GLY A 32 6.95 -17.52 9.76
CA GLY A 32 5.83 -18.37 9.38
C GLY A 32 4.44 -17.76 9.56
N GLU A 33 4.31 -16.59 10.20
CA GLU A 33 3.06 -15.83 10.22
C GLU A 33 2.79 -15.22 8.83
N TRP A 34 1.52 -15.23 8.40
CA TRP A 34 1.10 -14.55 7.18
C TRP A 34 0.33 -13.29 7.55
N LEU A 35 0.62 -12.22 6.83
CA LEU A 35 -0.10 -10.96 6.92
C LEU A 35 -0.83 -10.72 5.62
N ALA A 36 -2.00 -10.10 5.70
CA ALA A 36 -2.61 -9.49 4.53
C ALA A 36 -3.06 -8.08 4.86
N VAL A 37 -2.75 -7.15 3.96
CA VAL A 37 -3.38 -5.84 3.93
C VAL A 37 -4.58 -5.90 3.01
N CYS A 38 -5.70 -5.34 3.46
CA CYS A 38 -6.98 -5.39 2.79
C CYS A 38 -7.63 -4.00 2.75
N ARG A 39 -7.89 -3.50 1.54
CA ARG A 39 -8.61 -2.26 1.30
C ARG A 39 -10.06 -2.40 1.76
N THR A 40 -10.50 -1.52 2.64
CA THR A 40 -11.89 -1.53 3.11
C THR A 40 -12.86 -1.14 1.99
N SER A 41 -14.11 -1.59 2.05
CA SER A 41 -15.16 -1.06 1.19
C SER A 41 -15.39 0.43 1.47
N CYS A 42 -15.66 1.21 0.42
CA CYS A 42 -15.93 2.65 0.50
C CYS A 42 -17.33 2.96 1.09
N ARG A 43 -17.63 2.47 2.30
CA ARG A 43 -18.96 2.63 2.90
C ARG A 43 -19.27 4.07 3.29
N ASP A 44 -18.25 4.82 3.70
CA ASP A 44 -18.40 6.22 4.11
C ASP A 44 -17.51 7.09 3.24
N ARG A 45 -18.08 7.69 2.17
CA ARG A 45 -17.43 8.87 1.59
C ARG A 45 -17.53 9.95 2.67
N MET A 46 -16.42 10.24 3.36
CA MET A 46 -16.27 11.50 4.09
C MET A 46 -16.66 12.62 3.11
N ASP A 47 -17.88 13.17 3.28
CA ASP A 47 -18.40 14.45 2.77
C ASP A 47 -17.94 14.95 1.38
N ASN A 48 -17.55 14.04 0.49
CA ASN A 48 -16.76 14.29 -0.73
C ASN A 48 -15.38 14.92 -0.50
N ALA A 49 -14.87 15.03 0.74
CA ALA A 49 -13.51 15.52 1.02
C ALA A 49 -12.40 14.60 0.51
N LEU A 50 -12.71 13.33 0.25
CA LEU A 50 -11.78 12.35 -0.34
C LEU A 50 -12.38 11.70 -1.60
N PRO A 51 -11.56 11.32 -2.59
CA PRO A 51 -12.07 10.69 -3.81
C PRO A 51 -12.52 9.25 -3.55
N HIS A 52 -11.94 8.62 -2.53
CA HIS A 52 -12.31 7.33 -2.00
C HIS A 52 -12.29 7.40 -0.46
N GLY A 53 -13.38 6.94 0.17
CA GLY A 53 -13.51 6.85 1.62
C GLY A 53 -12.97 5.52 2.20
N SER A 54 -12.13 4.81 1.45
CA SER A 54 -11.56 3.55 1.95
C SER A 54 -10.31 3.79 2.78
N GLY A 55 -9.98 2.82 3.63
CA GLY A 55 -8.73 2.76 4.38
C GLY A 55 -8.08 1.40 4.21
N GLU A 56 -7.00 1.17 4.95
CA GLU A 56 -6.26 -0.08 4.91
C GLU A 56 -6.34 -0.82 6.24
N THR A 57 -6.66 -2.11 6.17
CA THR A 57 -6.68 -3.01 7.33
C THR A 57 -5.61 -4.07 7.22
N LEU A 58 -5.16 -4.59 8.36
CA LEU A 58 -4.25 -5.72 8.47
C LEU A 58 -4.99 -6.90 9.12
N ILE A 59 -4.87 -8.08 8.52
CA ILE A 59 -5.28 -9.36 9.11
C ILE A 59 -4.07 -10.31 9.16
N ARG A 60 -4.12 -11.26 10.09
CA ARG A 60 -3.02 -12.19 10.38
C ARG A 60 -3.49 -13.63 10.30
N SER A 61 -2.61 -14.52 9.85
CA SER A 61 -2.82 -15.96 9.92
C SER A 61 -1.59 -16.66 10.50
N ARG A 62 -1.81 -17.53 11.49
CA ARG A 62 -0.77 -18.35 12.14
C ARG A 62 -0.83 -19.83 11.74
N ASP A 63 -1.74 -20.17 10.83
CA ASP A 63 -2.03 -21.55 10.42
C ASP A 63 -1.95 -21.74 8.89
N LYS A 64 -1.08 -20.95 8.24
CA LYS A 64 -0.82 -20.97 6.79
C LYS A 64 -2.04 -20.59 5.95
N GLY A 65 -2.77 -19.57 6.40
CA GLY A 65 -3.87 -18.96 5.68
C GLY A 65 -5.23 -19.65 5.82
N LYS A 66 -5.36 -20.62 6.74
CA LYS A 66 -6.63 -21.33 6.97
C LYS A 66 -7.62 -20.48 7.75
N THR A 67 -7.13 -19.79 8.77
CA THR A 67 -7.91 -18.83 9.56
C THR A 67 -7.19 -17.49 9.64
N TRP A 68 -7.97 -16.42 9.81
CA TRP A 68 -7.50 -15.04 9.83
C TRP A 68 -8.03 -14.32 11.07
N SER A 69 -7.22 -13.44 11.63
CA SER A 69 -7.62 -12.57 12.75
C SER A 69 -8.66 -11.54 12.31
N GLU A 70 -9.32 -10.92 13.28
CA GLU A 70 -10.13 -9.72 13.02
C GLU A 70 -9.29 -8.62 12.33
N PRO A 71 -9.89 -7.85 11.39
CA PRO A 71 -9.21 -6.75 10.72
C PRO A 71 -8.86 -5.61 11.69
N LYS A 72 -7.62 -5.14 11.63
CA LYS A 72 -7.16 -3.95 12.36
C LYS A 72 -6.80 -2.84 11.39
N LEU A 73 -7.38 -1.65 11.56
CA LEU A 73 -7.04 -0.48 10.75
C LEU A 73 -5.56 -0.08 10.97
N ILE A 74 -4.82 0.13 9.88
CA ILE A 74 -3.39 0.53 9.92
C ILE A 74 -3.11 1.88 9.28
N SER A 75 -4.12 2.49 8.64
CA SER A 75 -4.05 3.80 8.02
C SER A 75 -5.38 4.56 8.18
N PRO A 76 -5.36 5.91 8.18
CA PRO A 76 -6.59 6.69 8.05
C PRO A 76 -7.30 6.43 6.72
N GLN A 77 -8.59 6.78 6.64
CA GLN A 77 -9.30 6.81 5.35
C GLN A 77 -8.59 7.75 4.35
N GLY A 78 -8.68 7.41 3.07
CA GLY A 78 -7.90 8.04 2.00
C GLY A 78 -6.49 7.50 1.87
N GLN A 79 -6.08 6.52 2.69
CA GLN A 79 -4.85 5.75 2.50
C GLN A 79 -5.19 4.29 2.21
N GLU A 80 -4.92 3.84 0.98
CA GLU A 80 -5.39 2.57 0.42
C GLU A 80 -4.33 1.92 -0.49
N ASN A 81 -4.62 0.72 -1.00
CA ASN A 81 -3.76 -0.02 -1.93
C ASN A 81 -2.37 -0.28 -1.36
N ALA A 82 -2.31 -0.73 -0.10
CA ALA A 82 -1.06 -0.97 0.56
C ALA A 82 -0.30 -2.19 0.02
N HIS A 83 1.02 -2.14 0.16
CA HIS A 83 1.93 -3.24 -0.06
C HIS A 83 2.84 -3.41 1.14
N LEU A 84 2.98 -4.65 1.62
CA LEU A 84 3.88 -4.99 2.72
C LEU A 84 5.20 -5.56 2.19
N LEU A 85 6.29 -5.19 2.84
CA LEU A 85 7.62 -5.75 2.63
C LEU A 85 8.23 -6.06 3.99
N GLU A 86 8.61 -7.31 4.23
CA GLU A 86 9.51 -7.65 5.34
C GLU A 86 10.94 -7.30 4.92
N LEU A 87 11.57 -6.38 5.66
CA LEU A 87 12.95 -5.98 5.44
C LEU A 87 13.90 -7.06 5.97
N ALA A 88 15.14 -7.05 5.49
CA ALA A 88 16.19 -7.98 5.90
C ALA A 88 16.48 -7.98 7.41
N ASP A 89 16.15 -6.89 8.11
CA ASP A 89 16.27 -6.77 9.57
C ASP A 89 15.00 -7.17 10.34
N GLY A 90 13.99 -7.70 9.66
CA GLY A 90 12.74 -8.19 10.25
C GLY A 90 11.66 -7.13 10.49
N ARG A 91 11.96 -5.85 10.22
CA ARG A 91 10.93 -4.80 10.25
C ARG A 91 9.97 -4.92 9.09
N LEU A 92 8.76 -4.39 9.25
CA LEU A 92 7.77 -4.33 8.17
C LEU A 92 7.67 -2.91 7.61
N LEU A 93 7.91 -2.78 6.31
CA LEU A 93 7.59 -1.60 5.55
C LEU A 93 6.20 -1.75 4.94
N CYS A 94 5.34 -0.76 5.16
CA CYS A 94 4.06 -0.63 4.47
C CYS A 94 4.10 0.59 3.55
N SER A 95 4.03 0.35 2.24
CA SER A 95 3.91 1.40 1.23
C SER A 95 2.43 1.56 0.87
N ILE A 96 1.89 2.78 0.92
CA ILE A 96 0.45 3.04 0.81
C ILE A 96 0.21 4.20 -0.15
N THR A 97 -0.83 4.07 -0.97
CA THR A 97 -1.34 5.19 -1.76
C THR A 97 -2.03 6.17 -0.82
N SER A 98 -1.64 7.43 -0.83
CA SER A 98 -2.38 8.47 -0.11
C SER A 98 -3.12 9.36 -1.09
N ARG A 99 -4.40 9.54 -0.81
CA ARG A 99 -5.34 10.44 -1.49
C ARG A 99 -5.76 11.60 -0.58
N ILE A 100 -5.05 11.77 0.54
CA ILE A 100 -5.28 12.82 1.52
C ILE A 100 -4.68 14.13 1.00
N PRO A 101 -5.43 15.25 1.01
CA PRO A 101 -4.90 16.56 0.64
C PRO A 101 -3.62 16.90 1.43
N GLY A 102 -2.58 17.37 0.74
CA GLY A 102 -1.27 17.66 1.34
C GLY A 102 -0.32 16.45 1.46
N LEU A 103 -0.85 15.22 1.39
CA LEU A 103 -0.05 13.97 1.40
C LEU A 103 -0.25 13.12 0.13
N PHE A 104 -0.90 13.67 -0.90
CA PHE A 104 -1.26 12.94 -2.11
C PHE A 104 -0.01 12.34 -2.80
N GLY A 105 -0.03 11.03 -3.03
CA GLY A 105 1.08 10.30 -3.62
C GLY A 105 1.33 8.95 -2.93
N VAL A 106 2.59 8.63 -2.66
CA VAL A 106 3.00 7.39 -1.98
C VAL A 106 3.60 7.74 -0.61
N VAL A 107 3.02 7.16 0.44
CA VAL A 107 3.49 7.30 1.82
C VAL A 107 3.94 5.96 2.37
N LEU A 108 4.88 6.00 3.31
CA LEU A 108 5.51 4.85 3.92
C LEU A 108 5.22 4.83 5.42
N ARG A 109 5.03 3.65 5.98
CA ARG A 109 4.99 3.42 7.43
C ARG A 109 5.90 2.24 7.77
N MET A 110 6.57 2.32 8.92
CA MET A 110 7.42 1.27 9.44
C MET A 110 6.76 0.63 10.67
N SER A 111 6.91 -0.68 10.82
CA SER A 111 6.60 -1.39 12.05
C SER A 111 7.79 -2.20 12.53
N ASN A 112 8.12 -2.04 13.81
CA ASN A 112 9.19 -2.76 14.50
C ASN A 112 8.67 -3.95 15.33
N ASN A 113 7.35 -4.19 15.32
CA ASN A 113 6.68 -5.20 16.16
C ASN A 113 5.66 -6.01 15.35
N GLY A 114 6.06 -6.42 14.14
CA GLY A 114 5.26 -7.31 13.31
C GLY A 114 3.91 -6.72 12.87
N GLY A 115 3.75 -5.40 12.80
CA GLY A 115 2.54 -4.72 12.33
C GLY A 115 1.54 -4.37 13.42
N ASP A 116 1.89 -4.54 14.70
CA ASP A 116 1.00 -4.17 15.81
C ASP A 116 0.88 -2.65 15.97
N THR A 117 1.99 -1.94 15.77
CA THR A 117 2.00 -0.48 15.71
C THR A 117 2.78 0.00 14.50
N TRP A 118 2.42 1.18 14.01
CA TRP A 118 3.01 1.81 12.85
C TRP A 118 3.51 3.20 13.20
N SER A 119 4.65 3.57 12.64
CA SER A 119 5.20 4.91 12.75
C SER A 119 4.28 5.99 12.15
N LEU A 120 4.63 7.25 12.40
CA LEU A 120 4.18 8.36 11.56
C LEU A 120 4.55 8.11 10.09
N PRO A 121 3.75 8.63 9.13
CA PRO A 121 4.01 8.42 7.72
C PRO A 121 5.21 9.25 7.25
N VAL A 122 6.05 8.65 6.41
CA VAL A 122 7.08 9.34 5.62
C VAL A 122 6.59 9.44 4.18
N VAL A 123 6.65 10.62 3.57
CA VAL A 123 6.25 10.81 2.17
C VAL A 123 7.40 10.39 1.27
N LEU A 124 7.19 9.36 0.44
CA LEU A 124 8.17 8.96 -0.58
C LEU A 124 8.00 9.80 -1.85
N ILE A 125 6.77 9.86 -2.35
CA ILE A 125 6.42 10.64 -3.53
C ILE A 125 5.29 11.58 -3.16
N SER A 126 5.52 12.88 -3.33
CA SER A 126 4.47 13.90 -3.30
C SER A 126 4.10 14.26 -4.73
N CYS A 127 2.86 13.97 -5.11
CA CYS A 127 2.34 14.32 -6.42
C CYS A 127 1.61 15.67 -6.35
N PRO A 128 1.75 16.56 -7.36
CA PRO A 128 1.17 17.89 -7.34
C PRO A 128 -0.36 17.81 -7.31
N ALA A 129 -0.92 17.87 -6.11
CA ALA A 129 -2.35 17.77 -5.83
C ALA A 129 -3.08 19.10 -6.03
N ARG A 130 -2.70 19.90 -7.05
CA ARG A 130 -3.44 21.14 -7.38
C ARG A 130 -4.94 20.85 -7.58
N ASP A 131 -5.23 19.66 -8.10
CA ASP A 131 -6.56 19.09 -8.16
C ASP A 131 -6.46 17.55 -8.19
N TRP A 132 -6.44 16.94 -7.00
CA TRP A 132 -6.35 15.49 -6.83
C TRP A 132 -7.62 14.75 -7.32
N HIS A 133 -8.70 15.46 -7.68
CA HIS A 133 -9.81 14.85 -8.41
C HIS A 133 -9.46 14.57 -9.87
N LYS A 134 -8.49 15.30 -10.45
CA LYS A 134 -8.10 15.23 -11.87
C LYS A 134 -6.88 14.36 -12.13
N THR A 135 -6.08 14.10 -11.11
CA THR A 135 -4.91 13.23 -11.17
C THR A 135 -5.14 11.95 -10.40
N ASP A 136 -4.36 10.94 -10.72
CA ASP A 136 -4.38 9.66 -10.03
C ASP A 136 -2.96 9.20 -9.74
N CYS A 137 -2.78 8.58 -8.59
CA CYS A 137 -1.53 8.03 -8.12
C CYS A 137 -1.84 6.79 -7.30
N GLY A 138 -0.94 5.80 -7.30
CA GLY A 138 -0.99 4.76 -6.29
C GLY A 138 -0.41 3.44 -6.71
N TYR A 139 -0.92 2.42 -6.02
CA TYR A 139 -0.54 1.01 -6.13
C TYR A 139 0.98 0.83 -6.01
N PRO A 140 1.57 1.29 -4.90
CA PRO A 140 2.99 1.09 -4.67
C PRO A 140 3.32 -0.40 -4.53
N SER A 141 4.48 -0.81 -5.04
CA SER A 141 5.08 -2.11 -4.76
C SER A 141 6.57 -1.93 -4.52
N SER A 142 7.06 -2.51 -3.42
CA SER A 142 8.41 -2.26 -2.91
C SER A 142 9.21 -3.55 -2.80
N VAL A 143 10.49 -3.49 -3.17
CA VAL A 143 11.47 -4.57 -2.96
C VAL A 143 12.73 -4.01 -2.32
N GLN A 144 13.37 -4.78 -1.44
CA GLN A 144 14.69 -4.46 -0.91
C GLN A 144 15.75 -5.16 -1.77
N LEU A 145 16.81 -4.44 -2.12
CA LEU A 145 17.97 -4.93 -2.85
C LEU A 145 19.06 -5.40 -1.88
N ASP A 146 20.00 -6.23 -2.36
CA ASP A 146 21.09 -6.80 -1.55
C ASP A 146 21.97 -5.75 -0.85
N ASN A 147 22.09 -4.55 -1.43
CA ASN A 147 22.85 -3.44 -0.84
C ASN A 147 22.06 -2.67 0.24
N GLY A 148 20.87 -3.15 0.62
CA GLY A 148 19.98 -2.53 1.62
C GLY A 148 19.06 -1.43 1.09
N SER A 149 19.30 -0.91 -0.12
CA SER A 149 18.42 0.09 -0.74
C SER A 149 17.07 -0.53 -1.16
N ILE A 150 16.05 0.30 -1.25
CA ILE A 150 14.67 -0.11 -1.56
C ILE A 150 14.27 0.53 -2.88
N VAL A 151 13.58 -0.24 -3.71
CA VAL A 151 12.97 0.22 -4.95
C VAL A 151 11.46 0.13 -4.80
N THR A 152 10.76 1.25 -5.02
CA THR A 152 9.30 1.32 -4.99
C THR A 152 8.78 1.77 -6.36
N ALA A 153 7.99 0.92 -7.00
CA ALA A 153 7.25 1.26 -8.21
C ALA A 153 5.85 1.76 -7.86
N TYR A 154 5.29 2.66 -8.66
CA TYR A 154 3.95 3.22 -8.51
C TYR A 154 3.44 3.74 -9.85
N TYR A 155 2.13 3.93 -10.01
CA TYR A 155 1.60 4.66 -11.17
C TYR A 155 1.32 6.12 -10.82
N PHE A 156 1.34 6.98 -11.84
CA PHE A 156 0.82 8.33 -11.77
C PHE A 156 0.28 8.79 -13.13
N GLY A 157 -0.72 9.67 -13.12
CA GLY A 157 -1.19 10.27 -14.36
C GLY A 157 -2.45 11.12 -14.22
N PRO A 158 -2.92 11.69 -15.34
CA PRO A 158 -4.22 12.33 -15.36
C PRO A 158 -5.33 11.27 -15.47
N LYS A 159 -6.44 11.43 -14.75
CA LYS A 159 -7.61 10.53 -14.88
C LYS A 159 -8.26 10.58 -16.25
N HIS A 160 -8.04 11.67 -16.99
CA HIS A 160 -8.52 11.85 -18.34
C HIS A 160 -7.49 12.69 -19.13
N PRO A 161 -7.25 12.42 -20.44
CA PRO A 161 -6.26 13.16 -21.23
C PRO A 161 -6.37 14.70 -21.15
N LYS A 162 -7.61 15.23 -21.11
CA LYS A 162 -7.89 16.67 -20.93
C LYS A 162 -7.31 17.29 -19.64
N PHE A 163 -6.93 16.47 -18.66
CA PHE A 163 -6.34 16.90 -17.40
C PHE A 163 -4.81 16.84 -17.38
N ALA A 164 -4.16 16.61 -18.51
CA ALA A 164 -2.70 16.59 -18.64
C ALA A 164 -2.00 17.77 -17.95
N ALA A 165 -2.57 18.98 -18.02
CA ALA A 165 -2.00 20.18 -17.37
C ALA A 165 -1.95 20.13 -15.83
N HIS A 166 -2.62 19.17 -15.19
CA HIS A 166 -2.60 18.96 -13.74
C HIS A 166 -1.50 17.99 -13.28
N THR A 167 -0.73 17.42 -14.20
CA THR A 167 0.32 16.41 -13.92
C THR A 167 1.72 17.03 -13.95
N PHE A 168 2.77 16.21 -13.92
CA PHE A 168 4.15 16.69 -14.03
C PHE A 168 4.41 17.29 -15.41
N PRO A 169 5.18 18.40 -15.50
CA PRO A 169 5.42 19.08 -16.78
C PRO A 169 6.02 18.15 -17.86
N TRP A 170 6.87 17.20 -17.44
CA TRP A 170 7.56 16.25 -18.31
C TRP A 170 6.85 14.89 -18.46
N HIS A 171 5.79 14.61 -17.69
CA HIS A 171 5.04 13.36 -17.76
C HIS A 171 3.52 13.60 -17.72
N GLN A 172 2.98 13.92 -18.89
CA GLN A 172 1.58 14.34 -19.08
C GLN A 172 0.58 13.22 -19.42
N ARG A 173 1.07 11.98 -19.50
CA ARG A 173 0.27 10.78 -19.76
C ARG A 173 0.27 9.90 -18.51
N TYR A 174 -0.63 8.92 -18.47
CA TYR A 174 -0.55 7.88 -17.46
C TYR A 174 0.74 7.09 -17.63
N HIS A 175 1.50 6.91 -16.54
CA HIS A 175 2.81 6.29 -16.55
C HIS A 175 3.11 5.56 -15.25
N MET A 176 4.17 4.77 -15.28
CA MET A 176 4.80 4.19 -14.10
C MET A 176 5.99 5.05 -13.69
N GLY A 177 6.17 5.21 -12.39
CA GLY A 177 7.36 5.78 -11.75
C GLY A 177 8.06 4.73 -10.90
N VAL A 178 9.37 4.90 -10.72
CA VAL A 178 10.19 4.06 -9.83
C VAL A 178 11.08 4.97 -9.00
N ALA A 179 11.02 4.84 -7.69
CA ALA A 179 11.90 5.51 -6.75
C ALA A 179 12.88 4.50 -6.15
N LYS A 180 14.17 4.82 -6.18
CA LYS A 180 15.20 4.12 -5.41
C LYS A 180 15.61 4.99 -4.22
N TRP A 181 15.55 4.42 -3.03
CA TRP A 181 15.74 5.14 -1.77
C TRP A 181 16.33 4.21 -0.70
N ASP A 182 16.65 4.75 0.47
CA ASP A 182 17.11 3.96 1.61
C ASP A 182 16.58 4.52 2.93
N LEU A 183 16.81 3.76 4.01
CA LEU A 183 16.24 4.00 5.32
C LEU A 183 16.74 5.29 6.00
N SER A 184 17.75 5.97 5.44
CA SER A 184 18.19 7.27 5.96
C SER A 184 17.12 8.36 5.85
N MET A 185 16.07 8.15 5.05
CA MET A 185 14.92 9.05 4.97
C MET A 185 14.02 9.01 6.22
N TRP A 186 14.17 7.99 7.08
CA TRP A 186 13.40 7.89 8.30
C TRP A 186 13.90 8.89 9.34
N PRO A 187 13.02 9.63 10.03
CA PRO A 187 13.43 10.45 11.17
C PRO A 187 14.18 9.58 12.20
N LYS A 188 15.29 10.10 12.71
CA LYS A 188 15.99 9.48 13.83
C LYS A 188 15.22 9.83 15.10
N ASP A 189 15.12 8.89 16.03
CA ASP A 189 14.69 9.19 17.39
C ASP A 189 15.75 10.12 17.99
N GLU A 190 15.37 11.38 18.28
CA GLU A 190 16.22 12.36 18.96
C GLU A 190 16.38 12.03 20.46
#